data_AF-A0A7W0ART6-F1
#
_entry.id   AF-A0A7W0ART6-F1
#
_cell.length_a   1.000
_cell.length_b   1.000
_cell.length_c   1.000
_cell.angle_alpha   90.00
_cell.angle_beta   90.00
_cell.angle_gamma   90.00
#
_symmetry.space_group_name_H-M   'P 1'
#
loop_
_entity.id
_entity.type
_entity.pdbx_description
1 polymer ?
#
loop_
_entity_poly.entity_id
_entity_poly.type
_entity_poly.pdbx_seq_one_letter_code
_entity_poly.pdbx_strand_id
1 'polypeptide(L)'
;MKKKLLFVSALALLTTGITLSAEKTVSASSNRTFINKRLSSLSIKNILDEYDRQINWDVSTYNSIYRYWRIQIWQHGKTDSDMREELDKALPDNNQ
;
A
#
# COMPACT_ATOMS: atom_id res chain seq x y z
N MET A 1 43.12 -42.49 3.59
CA MET A 1 42.56 -42.07 4.89
C MET A 1 42.50 -40.55 4.98
N LYS A 2 41.31 -39.97 5.24
CA LYS A 2 40.97 -38.64 5.84
C LYS A 2 39.47 -38.39 5.55
N LYS A 3 38.60 -38.93 6.41
CA LYS A 3 37.85 -38.29 7.52
C LYS A 3 36.48 -37.74 7.08
N LYS A 4 35.44 -38.52 7.41
CA LYS A 4 33.99 -38.18 7.41
C LYS A 4 33.70 -37.12 8.49
N LEU A 5 32.70 -36.29 8.28
CA LEU A 5 31.70 -35.96 9.30
C LEU A 5 30.48 -35.28 8.65
N LEU A 6 29.33 -35.95 8.69
CA LEU A 6 28.01 -35.37 8.44
C LEU A 6 27.49 -34.84 9.77
N PHE A 7 26.85 -33.67 9.78
CA PHE A 7 25.95 -33.29 10.87
C PHE A 7 24.65 -32.70 10.33
N VAL A 8 23.59 -33.45 10.57
CA VAL A 8 22.18 -33.10 10.47
C VAL A 8 21.81 -32.26 11.70
N SER A 9 21.00 -31.22 11.55
CA SER A 9 20.02 -30.90 12.60
C SER A 9 18.84 -30.13 12.01
N ALA A 10 17.68 -30.80 11.98
CA ALA A 10 16.38 -30.18 11.84
C ALA A 10 16.07 -29.36 13.10
N LEU A 11 15.55 -28.15 12.94
CA LEU A 11 15.01 -27.38 14.05
C LEU A 11 13.48 -27.56 14.05
N ALA A 12 12.99 -28.30 15.05
CA ALA A 12 11.58 -28.62 15.23
C ALA A 12 10.82 -27.51 16.00
N LEU A 13 9.50 -27.46 15.72
CA LEU A 13 8.44 -26.60 16.28
C LEU A 13 8.49 -26.38 17.80
N LEU A 14 8.12 -25.15 18.22
CA LEU A 14 7.51 -24.91 19.54
C LEU A 14 6.09 -24.35 19.35
N THR A 15 5.13 -25.26 19.42
CA THR A 15 3.73 -25.00 19.76
C THR A 15 3.59 -24.85 21.26
N THR A 16 3.09 -23.72 21.73
CA THR A 16 2.42 -23.64 23.05
C THR A 16 1.17 -22.80 22.91
N GLY A 17 0.03 -23.48 23.00
CA GLY A 17 -1.27 -22.85 23.13
C GLY A 17 -1.51 -22.27 24.52
N ILE A 18 -2.43 -21.32 24.59
CA ILE A 18 -3.20 -21.06 25.80
C ILE A 18 -4.69 -21.13 25.40
N THR A 19 -5.45 -21.74 26.29
CA THR A 19 -6.73 -22.40 26.10
C THR A 19 -7.95 -21.47 26.26
N LEU A 20 -9.03 -21.83 25.56
CA LEU A 20 -10.46 -21.85 25.94
C LEU A 20 -11.12 -20.64 26.65
N SER A 21 -12.09 -20.00 25.98
CA SER A 21 -13.52 -20.02 26.37
C SER A 21 -14.37 -19.07 25.53
N ALA A 22 -15.32 -19.64 24.79
CA ALA A 22 -16.72 -19.20 24.63
C ALA A 22 -17.18 -19.37 23.18
N GLU A 23 -17.92 -20.46 22.94
CA GLU A 23 -18.99 -20.40 21.95
C GLU A 23 -19.87 -19.19 22.27
N LYS A 24 -19.92 -18.23 21.36
CA LYS A 24 -21.13 -17.45 21.14
C LYS A 24 -21.27 -17.19 19.66
N THR A 25 -22.17 -17.95 19.06
CA THR A 25 -22.88 -17.64 17.82
C THR A 25 -23.13 -16.14 17.69
N VAL A 26 -22.47 -15.49 16.75
CA VAL A 26 -23.06 -14.36 16.02
C VAL A 26 -22.79 -14.61 14.56
N SER A 27 -23.83 -15.13 13.90
CA SER A 27 -24.05 -14.87 12.49
C SER A 27 -23.96 -13.36 12.28
N ALA A 28 -22.83 -12.91 11.76
CA ALA A 28 -22.70 -11.63 11.09
C ALA A 28 -22.19 -11.93 9.68
N SER A 29 -23.10 -12.47 8.87
CA SER A 29 -23.17 -12.12 7.45
C SER A 29 -22.98 -10.60 7.33
N SER A 30 -21.78 -10.17 6.96
CA SER A 30 -21.52 -8.82 6.46
C SER A 30 -20.27 -8.88 5.60
N ASN A 31 -20.46 -9.52 4.45
CA ASN A 31 -20.25 -8.88 3.16
C ASN A 31 -19.12 -7.83 3.15
N ARG A 32 -17.93 -8.26 2.73
CA ARG A 32 -17.09 -7.44 1.85
C ARG A 32 -16.85 -6.02 2.36
N THR A 33 -16.20 -5.87 3.51
CA THR A 33 -15.66 -4.56 3.89
C THR A 33 -14.47 -4.25 2.99
N PHE A 34 -14.76 -3.75 1.78
CA PHE A 34 -13.90 -2.78 1.12
C PHE A 34 -13.76 -1.62 2.09
N ILE A 35 -12.82 -1.74 3.02
CA ILE A 35 -12.34 -0.58 3.76
C ILE A 35 -11.71 0.27 2.67
N ASN A 36 -12.43 1.30 2.21
CA ASN A 36 -11.88 2.39 1.42
C ASN A 36 -10.71 2.95 2.22
N LYS A 37 -9.51 2.39 2.00
CA LYS A 37 -8.30 2.76 2.70
C LYS A 37 -7.90 4.10 2.13
N ARG A 38 -8.46 5.16 2.72
CA ARG A 38 -8.14 6.56 2.39
C ARG A 38 -6.64 6.69 2.26
N LEU A 39 -6.17 7.27 1.16
CA LEU A 39 -4.74 7.45 0.94
C LEU A 39 -4.15 8.28 2.07
N SER A 40 -3.08 7.75 2.66
CA SER A 40 -2.29 8.49 3.62
C SER A 40 -1.52 9.61 2.93
N SER A 41 -1.14 10.64 3.70
CA SER A 41 -0.24 11.70 3.23
C SER A 41 1.06 11.14 2.61
N LEU A 42 1.60 10.05 3.19
CA LEU A 42 2.79 9.37 2.67
C LEU A 42 2.50 8.69 1.32
N SER A 43 1.35 8.06 1.17
CA SER A 43 0.93 7.42 -0.08
C SER A 43 0.81 8.45 -1.22
N ILE A 44 0.26 9.63 -0.93
CA ILE A 44 0.17 10.73 -1.91
C ILE A 44 1.57 11.16 -2.36
N LYS A 45 2.49 11.39 -1.41
CA LYS A 45 3.87 11.78 -1.72
C LYS A 45 4.59 10.72 -2.56
N ASN A 46 4.47 9.45 -2.18
CA ASN A 46 5.10 8.37 -2.94
C ASN A 46 4.60 8.33 -4.39
N ILE A 47 3.29 8.49 -4.63
CA ILE A 47 2.76 8.55 -5.99
C ILE A 47 3.34 9.78 -6.71
N LEU A 48 3.34 10.96 -6.10
CA LEU A 48 3.92 12.15 -6.72
C LEU A 48 5.40 11.95 -7.08
N ASP A 49 6.20 11.37 -6.19
CA ASP A 49 7.62 11.12 -6.42
C ASP A 49 7.87 10.13 -7.57
N GLU A 50 6.93 9.23 -7.87
CA GLU A 50 7.00 8.34 -9.04
C GLU A 50 6.86 9.11 -10.36
N TYR A 51 6.03 10.15 -10.39
CA TYR A 51 5.78 11.00 -11.57
C TYR A 51 6.73 12.19 -11.67
N ASP A 52 7.28 12.65 -10.54
CA ASP A 52 8.25 13.76 -10.49
C ASP A 52 9.48 13.48 -11.37
N ARG A 53 9.92 12.23 -11.46
CA ARG A 53 11.02 11.83 -12.35
C ARG A 53 10.74 12.04 -13.84
N GLN A 54 9.46 12.06 -14.23
CA GLN A 54 9.04 12.15 -15.63
C GLN A 54 8.63 13.58 -16.00
N ILE A 55 7.91 14.25 -15.10
CA ILE A 55 7.38 15.59 -15.34
C ILE A 55 8.36 16.68 -14.87
N ASN A 56 9.26 16.34 -13.94
CA ASN A 56 10.26 17.23 -13.35
C ASN A 56 9.60 18.49 -12.76
N TRP A 57 8.78 18.31 -11.73
CA TRP A 57 8.03 19.42 -11.14
C TRP A 57 8.96 20.35 -10.37
N ASP A 58 8.73 21.66 -10.49
CA ASP A 58 9.31 22.58 -9.52
C ASP A 58 8.63 22.41 -8.14
N VAL A 59 9.33 22.85 -7.09
CA VAL A 59 8.88 22.70 -5.70
C VAL A 59 7.51 23.33 -5.45
N SER A 60 7.16 24.42 -6.13
CA SER A 60 5.85 25.07 -6.00
C SER A 60 4.76 24.20 -6.62
N THR A 61 5.00 23.70 -7.83
CA THR A 61 4.07 22.80 -8.54
C THR A 61 3.82 21.53 -7.75
N TYR A 62 4.88 20.87 -7.26
CA TYR A 62 4.76 19.67 -6.40
C TYR A 62 3.88 19.93 -5.19
N ASN A 63 4.14 21.02 -4.46
CA ASN A 63 3.38 21.35 -3.24
C ASN A 63 1.92 21.67 -3.53
N SER A 64 1.64 22.34 -4.65
CA SER A 64 0.28 22.65 -5.10
C SER A 64 -0.51 21.37 -5.41
N ILE A 65 0.08 20.46 -6.20
CA ILE A 65 -0.52 19.18 -6.57
C ILE A 65 -0.73 18.29 -5.33
N TYR A 66 0.24 18.24 -4.42
CA TYR A 66 0.11 17.53 -3.15
C TYR A 66 -1.08 18.04 -2.31
N ARG A 67 -1.24 19.37 -2.22
CA ARG A 67 -2.37 19.99 -1.50
C ARG A 67 -3.70 19.65 -2.17
N TYR A 68 -3.76 19.73 -3.49
CA TYR A 68 -4.93 19.36 -4.28
C TYR A 68 -5.36 17.92 -3.99
N TRP A 69 -4.45 16.95 -4.08
CA TRP A 69 -4.78 15.54 -3.86
C TRP A 69 -5.21 15.25 -2.43
N ARG A 70 -4.63 15.91 -1.44
CA ARG A 70 -5.11 15.83 -0.06
C ARG A 70 -6.58 16.24 0.08
N ILE A 71 -6.99 17.30 -0.61
CA ILE A 71 -8.38 17.77 -0.61
C ILE A 71 -9.28 16.77 -1.34
N GLN A 72 -8.86 16.30 -2.52
CA GLN A 72 -9.61 15.32 -3.31
C GLN A 72 -9.86 14.01 -2.56
N ILE A 73 -8.85 13.47 -1.89
CA ILE A 73 -8.99 12.23 -1.12
C ILE A 73 -9.87 12.45 0.12
N TRP A 74 -9.74 13.60 0.78
CA TRP A 74 -10.47 13.87 2.02
C TRP A 74 -11.95 14.19 1.77
N GLN A 75 -12.23 15.08 0.80
CA GLN A 75 -13.57 15.59 0.51
C GLN A 75 -14.34 14.74 -0.49
N HIS A 76 -13.64 14.19 -1.49
CA HIS A 76 -14.26 13.47 -2.60
C HIS A 76 -14.00 11.96 -2.58
N GLY A 77 -13.26 11.46 -1.58
CA GLY A 77 -13.02 10.02 -1.41
C GLY A 77 -12.21 9.39 -2.55
N LYS A 78 -11.44 10.21 -3.28
CA LYS A 78 -10.60 9.74 -4.40
C LYS A 78 -9.56 8.72 -3.94
N THR A 79 -9.23 7.81 -4.85
CA THR A 79 -8.30 6.69 -4.64
C THR A 79 -6.93 6.96 -5.29
N ASP A 80 -6.01 6.03 -5.11
CA ASP A 80 -4.68 6.02 -5.73
C ASP A 80 -4.81 5.81 -7.23
N SER A 81 -5.75 4.97 -7.65
CA SER A 81 -6.07 4.75 -9.06
C SER A 81 -6.54 6.03 -9.73
N ASP A 82 -7.47 6.77 -9.10
CA ASP A 82 -7.93 8.07 -9.62
C ASP A 82 -6.76 9.05 -9.78
N MET A 83 -5.86 9.07 -8.79
CA MET A 83 -4.70 9.94 -8.80
C MET A 83 -3.72 9.61 -9.92
N ARG A 84 -3.40 8.33 -10.10
CA ARG A 84 -2.52 7.86 -11.17
C ARG A 84 -3.10 8.13 -12.54
N GLU A 85 -4.40 7.86 -12.74
CA GLU A 85 -5.08 8.11 -14.01
C GLU A 85 -5.00 9.59 -14.44
N GLU A 86 -5.22 10.52 -13.50
CA GLU A 86 -5.10 11.95 -13.78
C GLU A 86 -3.65 12.39 -14.01
N LEU A 87 -2.69 11.81 -13.28
CA LEU A 87 -1.27 12.08 -13.49
C LEU A 87 -0.76 11.51 -14.82
N ASP A 88 -1.26 10.36 -15.26
CA ASP A 88 -0.95 9.75 -16.55
C ASP A 88 -1.40 10.65 -17.70
N LYS A 89 -2.56 11.31 -17.57
CA LYS A 89 -3.04 12.31 -18.55
C LYS A 89 -2.15 13.56 -18.59
N ALA A 90 -1.46 13.86 -17.50
CA ALA A 90 -0.55 15.00 -17.39
C ALA A 90 0.87 14.68 -17.90
N LEU A 91 1.19 13.41 -18.13
CA LEU A 91 2.42 13.04 -18.82
C LEU A 91 2.31 13.51 -20.29
N PRO A 92 3.37 14.10 -20.85
CA PRO A 92 3.40 14.37 -22.27
C PRO A 92 3.17 13.06 -23.03
N ASP A 93 2.26 13.06 -24.01
CA ASP A 93 2.02 11.92 -24.88
C ASP A 93 3.36 11.49 -25.48
N ASN A 94 3.92 10.37 -25.00
CA ASN A 94 5.14 9.77 -25.56
C ASN A 94 4.88 9.12 -26.93
N ASN A 95 3.70 9.33 -27.52
CA ASN A 95 3.38 8.92 -28.88
C ASN A 95 3.96 9.93 -29.88
N GLN A 96 5.25 9.78 -30.16
CA GLN A 96 5.82 10.05 -31.48
C GLN A 96 5.36 9.00 -32.49
#